data_AF-A0A6F9B3B1-F1
#
_entry.id   AF-A0A6F9B3B1-F1
#
_cell.length_a   1.000
_cell.length_b   1.000
_cell.length_c   1.000
_cell.angle_alpha   90.00
_cell.angle_beta   90.00
_cell.angle_gamma   90.00
#
_symmetry.space_group_name_H-M   'P 1'
#
loop_
_entity.id
_entity.type
_entity.pdbx_description
1 polymer ?
#
loop_
_entity_poly.entity_id
_entity_poly.type
_entity_poly.pdbx_seq_one_letter_code
_entity_poly.pdbx_strand_id
1 'polypeptide(L)'
;TLLIDYQFTFSLSQEDDRYYTAINFVATPEEQNRDLVVFINASKNFNLNITWAASFTAGTQTGEELPIRYSSNIKDFKDSFSNENFDFRNNPNVTFFVYVSNFTWPIKI
;
A
#
# COMPACT_ATOMS: atom_id res chain seq x y z
N THR A 1 -22.77 1.25 5.32
CA THR A 1 -21.92 2.15 4.51
C THR A 1 -20.48 1.78 4.78
N LEU A 2 -19.65 1.55 3.76
CA LEU A 2 -18.21 1.36 3.96
C LEU A 2 -17.63 2.73 4.32
N LEU A 3 -17.28 2.96 5.59
CA LEU A 3 -16.61 4.19 6.02
C LEU A 3 -15.17 4.12 5.49
N ILE A 4 -14.81 5.06 4.62
CA ILE A 4 -13.45 5.19 4.09
C ILE A 4 -12.74 6.20 4.98
N ASP A 5 -11.84 5.74 5.82
CA ASP A 5 -11.10 6.61 6.74
C ASP A 5 -10.04 7.46 5.98
N TYR A 6 -9.47 6.92 4.90
CA TYR A 6 -8.51 7.63 4.05
C TYR A 6 -8.65 7.25 2.56
N GLN A 7 -8.56 8.25 1.68
CA GLN A 7 -8.46 8.08 0.23
C GLN A 7 -7.31 8.93 -0.31
N PHE A 8 -6.40 8.31 -1.04
CA PHE A 8 -5.27 8.99 -1.69
C PHE A 8 -5.37 8.82 -3.21
N THR A 9 -4.89 9.82 -3.95
CA THR A 9 -4.76 9.77 -5.41
C THR A 9 -3.38 10.31 -5.77
N PHE A 10 -2.63 9.52 -6.52
CA PHE A 10 -1.28 9.87 -6.99
C PHE A 10 -1.18 9.60 -8.50
N SER A 11 -0.30 10.32 -9.18
CA SER A 11 -0.03 10.15 -10.62
C SER A 11 1.38 9.64 -10.80
N LEU A 12 1.53 8.52 -11.51
CA LEU A 12 2.82 7.92 -11.88
C LEU A 12 3.05 8.16 -13.37
N SER A 13 3.51 9.36 -13.70
CA SER A 13 3.60 9.85 -15.10
C SER A 13 4.98 10.36 -15.47
N GLN A 14 5.91 10.45 -14.51
CA GLN A 14 7.27 10.89 -14.73
C GLN A 14 8.17 9.72 -15.14
N GLU A 15 9.30 10.07 -15.74
CA GLU A 15 10.33 9.12 -16.17
C GLU A 15 10.91 8.32 -14.98
N ASP A 16 10.96 8.93 -13.80
CA ASP A 16 11.49 8.29 -12.59
C ASP A 16 10.47 7.34 -11.92
N ASP A 17 9.18 7.46 -12.25
CA ASP A 17 8.09 6.61 -11.71
C ASP A 17 8.08 5.19 -12.31
N ARG A 18 8.98 4.90 -13.26
CA ARG A 18 8.99 3.66 -14.05
C ARG A 18 9.43 2.42 -13.26
N TYR A 19 10.23 2.60 -12.19
CA TYR A 19 10.93 1.48 -11.56
C TYR A 19 10.32 1.05 -10.23
N TYR A 20 10.07 1.98 -9.30
CA TYR A 20 9.65 1.64 -7.95
C TYR A 20 9.11 2.86 -7.21
N THR A 21 7.82 2.87 -6.89
CA THR A 21 7.23 3.86 -5.98
C THR A 21 6.76 3.15 -4.72
N ALA A 22 7.36 3.49 -3.58
CA ALA A 22 6.89 3.09 -2.27
C ALA A 22 5.82 4.09 -1.81
N ILE A 23 4.61 3.61 -1.56
CA ILE A 23 3.54 4.43 -1.00
C ILE A 23 3.32 3.96 0.43
N ASN A 24 3.70 4.82 1.37
CA ASN A 24 3.61 4.54 2.80
C ASN A 24 2.31 5.13 3.34
N PHE A 25 1.48 4.27 3.93
CA PHE A 25 0.28 4.70 4.65
C PHE A 25 0.51 4.49 6.14
N VAL A 26 0.44 5.57 6.91
CA VAL A 26 0.36 5.49 8.37
C VAL A 26 -1.08 5.79 8.73
N ALA A 27 -1.77 4.78 9.27
CA ALA A 27 -3.10 4.95 9.82
C ALA A 27 -3.00 4.87 11.34
N THR A 28 -3.52 5.88 12.03
CA THR A 28 -3.75 5.83 13.48
C THR A 28 -5.25 5.69 13.68
N PRO A 29 -5.82 4.48 13.61
CA PRO A 29 -7.26 4.30 13.65
C PRO A 29 -7.84 4.83 14.97
N GLU A 30 -8.82 5.75 14.89
CA GLU A 30 -9.55 6.26 16.06
C GLU A 30 -10.47 5.20 16.68
N GLU A 31 -11.01 4.30 15.85
CA GLU A 31 -11.80 3.14 16.27
C GLU A 31 -10.94 1.88 16.32
N GLN A 32 -10.89 1.25 17.49
CA GLN A 32 -10.26 -0.06 17.65
C GLN A 32 -11.03 -1.11 16.85
N ASN A 33 -10.32 -2.10 16.29
CA ASN A 33 -10.88 -3.31 15.65
C ASN A 33 -11.37 -3.16 14.22
N ARG A 34 -10.88 -2.15 13.50
CA ARG A 34 -11.16 -2.04 12.06
C ARG A 34 -10.10 -2.72 11.22
N ASP A 35 -10.57 -3.41 10.20
CA ASP A 35 -9.72 -3.97 9.16
C ASP A 35 -9.29 -2.87 8.19
N LEU A 36 -8.08 -2.97 7.66
CA LEU A 36 -7.63 -2.11 6.58
C LEU A 36 -8.23 -2.64 5.27
N VAL A 37 -8.94 -1.80 4.52
CA VAL A 37 -9.41 -2.14 3.17
C VAL A 37 -8.57 -1.37 2.16
N VAL A 38 -7.89 -2.10 1.27
CA VAL A 38 -7.08 -1.51 0.22
C VAL A 38 -7.80 -1.66 -1.11
N PHE A 39 -7.94 -0.54 -1.82
CA PHE A 39 -8.41 -0.52 -3.19
C PHE A 39 -7.46 0.32 -4.04
N ILE A 40 -6.90 -0.31 -5.08
CA ILE A 40 -5.97 0.33 -6.02
C ILE A 40 -6.55 0.13 -7.41
N ASN A 41 -6.59 1.21 -8.20
CA ASN A 41 -6.98 1.17 -9.60
C ASN A 41 -5.99 2.00 -10.42
N ALA A 42 -5.66 1.53 -11.61
CA ALA A 42 -4.76 2.22 -12.53
C ALA A 42 -5.33 2.24 -13.95
N SER A 43 -4.92 3.24 -14.74
CA SER A 43 -5.32 3.37 -16.14
C SER A 43 -4.68 2.32 -17.05
N LYS A 44 -3.51 1.80 -16.65
CA LYS A 44 -2.76 0.73 -17.32
C LYS A 44 -2.48 -0.42 -16.37
N ASN A 45 -2.13 -1.58 -16.91
CA ASN A 45 -1.74 -2.71 -16.11
C ASN A 45 -0.46 -2.41 -15.32
N PHE A 46 -0.37 -2.92 -14.10
CA PHE A 46 0.76 -2.75 -13.20
C PHE A 46 1.08 -4.05 -12.46
N ASN A 47 2.28 -4.11 -11.90
CA ASN A 47 2.66 -5.12 -10.91
C ASN A 47 2.54 -4.52 -9.52
N LEU A 48 2.12 -5.33 -8.56
CA LEU A 48 1.86 -4.96 -7.18
C LEU A 48 2.62 -5.89 -6.25
N ASN A 49 3.29 -5.30 -5.26
CA ASN A 49 3.81 -6.00 -4.10
C ASN A 49 3.41 -5.21 -2.84
N ILE A 50 2.82 -5.89 -1.86
CA ILE A 50 2.48 -5.29 -0.57
C ILE A 50 3.26 -6.04 0.51
N THR A 51 3.97 -5.28 1.33
CA THR A 51 4.63 -5.76 2.53
C THR A 51 4.06 -5.04 3.75
N TRP A 52 4.36 -5.56 4.94
CA TRP A 52 4.02 -4.88 6.18
C TRP A 52 5.16 -5.02 7.19
N ALA A 53 5.20 -4.10 8.14
CA ALA A 53 6.07 -4.20 9.30
C ALA A 53 5.32 -3.77 10.56
N ALA A 54 5.49 -4.55 11.64
CA ALA A 54 5.15 -4.10 12.98
C ALA A 54 6.25 -3.14 13.46
N SER A 55 5.87 -2.00 14.04
CA SER A 55 6.77 -1.01 14.65
C SER A 55 7.70 -0.25 13.70
N PHE A 56 7.14 0.51 12.76
CA PHE A 56 7.88 1.52 12.00
C PHE A 56 8.01 2.84 12.79
N THR A 57 9.24 3.25 13.14
CA THR A 57 9.50 4.60 13.67
C THR A 57 10.11 5.45 12.57
N ALA A 58 9.45 6.54 12.19
CA ALA A 58 9.92 7.44 11.13
C ALA A 58 11.35 7.94 11.43
N GLY A 59 12.30 7.62 10.55
CA GLY A 59 13.70 8.05 10.68
C GLY A 59 14.69 6.99 11.18
N THR A 60 14.22 5.80 11.58
CA THR A 60 15.08 4.65 11.93
C THR A 60 14.68 3.40 11.14
N GLN A 61 15.62 2.83 10.38
CA GLN A 61 15.53 1.46 9.83
C GLN A 61 15.50 0.44 10.98
N THR A 62 14.72 -0.64 11.02
CA THR A 62 13.58 -1.11 10.20
C THR A 62 12.99 -2.28 11.01
N GLY A 63 11.67 -2.35 11.21
CA GLY A 63 11.06 -3.66 11.42
C GLY A 63 11.29 -4.49 10.14
N GLU A 64 11.48 -5.81 10.26
CA GLU A 64 11.58 -6.69 9.09
C GLU A 64 10.28 -6.57 8.27
N GLU A 65 10.39 -6.14 7.01
CA GLU A 65 9.24 -6.10 6.10
C GLU A 65 8.88 -7.52 5.65
N LEU A 66 7.65 -7.93 5.93
CA LEU A 66 7.13 -9.23 5.54
C LEU A 66 6.20 -9.10 4.33
N PRO A 67 6.40 -9.87 3.25
CA PRO A 67 5.51 -9.84 2.10
C PRO A 67 4.16 -10.45 2.42
N ILE A 68 3.07 -9.80 1.98
CA ILE A 68 1.69 -10.25 2.23
C ILE A 68 0.90 -10.48 0.95
N ARG A 69 1.14 -9.66 -0.08
CA ARG A 69 0.45 -9.79 -1.36
C ARG A 69 1.35 -9.48 -2.53
N TYR A 70 1.18 -10.28 -3.58
CA TYR A 70 1.82 -10.07 -4.87
C TYR A 70 0.78 -10.26 -5.97
N SER A 71 0.82 -9.40 -6.98
CA SER A 71 0.09 -9.58 -8.22
C SER A 71 0.87 -8.95 -9.38
N SER A 72 0.73 -9.51 -10.56
CA SER A 72 1.43 -9.02 -11.75
C SER A 72 0.44 -8.76 -12.88
N ASN A 73 0.70 -7.71 -13.64
CA ASN A 73 -0.05 -7.34 -14.84
C ASN A 73 -1.58 -7.19 -14.62
N ILE A 74 -1.97 -6.56 -13.51
CA ILE A 74 -3.38 -6.32 -13.12
C ILE A 74 -3.79 -4.87 -13.38
N LYS A 75 -5.10 -4.60 -13.53
CA LYS A 75 -5.66 -3.23 -13.67
C LYS A 75 -6.19 -2.64 -12.37
N ASP A 76 -6.60 -3.50 -11.46
CA ASP A 76 -7.09 -3.15 -10.15
C ASP A 76 -6.69 -4.21 -9.12
N PHE A 77 -6.70 -3.80 -7.86
CA PHE A 77 -6.50 -4.65 -6.72
C PHE A 77 -7.46 -4.23 -5.61
N LYS A 78 -8.11 -5.21 -5.00
CA LYS A 78 -8.95 -5.00 -3.82
C LYS A 78 -8.68 -6.11 -2.82
N ASP A 79 -8.34 -5.75 -1.60
CA ASP A 79 -8.19 -6.72 -0.51
C ASP A 79 -8.47 -6.08 0.85
N SER A 80 -8.61 -6.91 1.87
CA SER A 80 -8.76 -6.49 3.26
C SER A 80 -7.73 -7.19 4.15
N PHE A 81 -7.10 -6.41 5.02
CA PHE A 81 -6.11 -6.85 5.98
C PHE A 81 -6.68 -6.69 7.38
N SER A 82 -6.97 -7.82 8.03
CA SER A 82 -7.69 -7.82 9.30
C SER A 82 -6.83 -7.34 10.46
N ASN A 83 -7.43 -6.60 11.39
CA ASN A 83 -6.73 -6.16 12.60
C ASN A 83 -6.11 -7.31 13.41
N GLU A 84 -6.75 -8.49 13.48
CA GLU A 84 -6.26 -9.63 14.25
C GLU A 84 -4.99 -10.24 13.65
N ASN A 85 -4.95 -10.44 12.34
CA ASN A 85 -3.79 -11.04 11.66
C ASN A 85 -2.56 -10.12 11.61
N PHE A 86 -2.77 -8.80 11.70
CA PHE A 86 -1.70 -7.79 11.58
C PHE A 86 -1.46 -6.99 12.87
N ASP A 87 -2.10 -7.40 13.97
CA ASP A 87 -1.93 -6.90 15.33
C ASP A 87 -1.89 -5.36 15.46
N PHE A 88 -2.87 -4.66 14.88
CA PHE A 88 -2.94 -3.19 14.98
C PHE A 88 -3.20 -2.73 16.42
N ARG A 89 -3.72 -3.61 17.29
CA ARG A 89 -4.00 -3.29 18.69
C ARG A 89 -2.75 -3.16 19.54
N ASN A 90 -1.80 -4.10 19.43
CA ASN A 90 -0.62 -4.09 20.28
C ASN A 90 0.50 -3.23 19.69
N ASN A 91 0.42 -2.90 18.39
CA ASN A 91 1.44 -2.13 17.69
C ASN A 91 0.83 -0.85 17.12
N PRO A 92 1.05 0.34 17.73
CA PRO A 92 0.48 1.59 17.24
C PRO A 92 1.09 2.06 15.90
N ASN A 93 2.23 1.47 15.51
CA ASN A 93 3.00 1.87 14.32
C ASN A 93 3.08 0.72 13.31
N VAL A 94 1.94 0.12 12.98
CA VAL A 94 1.87 -0.84 11.86
C VAL A 94 1.86 -0.06 10.55
N THR A 95 2.79 -0.39 9.66
CA THR A 95 2.91 0.23 8.35
C THR A 95 2.74 -0.80 7.25
N PHE A 96 1.91 -0.47 6.27
CA PHE A 96 1.81 -1.21 5.02
C PHE A 96 2.57 -0.45 3.94
N PHE A 97 3.46 -1.15 3.25
CA PHE A 97 4.20 -0.61 2.12
C PHE A 97 3.59 -1.17 0.85
N VAL A 98 3.13 -0.28 -0.01
CA VAL A 98 2.55 -0.63 -1.30
C VAL A 98 3.55 -0.26 -2.38
N TYR A 99 4.06 -1.26 -3.07
CA TYR A 99 4.98 -1.12 -4.19
C TYR A 99 4.25 -1.42 -5.48
N VAL A 100 4.34 -0.48 -6.41
CA VAL A 100 3.78 -0.63 -7.75
C VAL A 100 4.88 -0.43 -8.80
N SER A 101 4.85 -1.24 -9.86
CA SER A 101 5.83 -1.18 -10.94
C SER A 101 5.23 -1.60 -12.29
N ASN A 102 6.05 -1.61 -13.35
CA ASN A 102 5.64 -1.95 -14.71
C ASN A 102 4.65 -0.93 -15.34
N PHE A 103 4.77 0.34 -14.98
CA PHE A 103 4.04 1.41 -15.66
C PHE A 103 4.70 1.73 -17.01
N THR A 104 3.98 1.50 -18.10
CA THR A 104 4.43 1.96 -19.42
C THR A 104 4.14 3.45 -19.56
N TRP A 105 5.19 4.26 -19.66
CA TRP A 105 5.07 5.66 -20.03
C TRP A 105 4.26 5.77 -21.35
N PRO A 106 3.29 6.69 -21.49
CA PRO A 106 2.71 6.95 -22.80
C PRO A 106 3.81 7.48 -23.70
N ILE A 107 4.19 6.70 -24.71
CA ILE A 107 5.13 7.12 -25.75
C ILE A 107 4.62 8.48 -26.28
N LYS A 108 5.38 9.56 -26.07
CA LYS A 108 5.14 10.82 -26.77
C LYS A 108 5.21 10.49 -28.27
N ILE A 109 4.07 10.57 -28.94
CA ILE A 109 3.96 10.56 -30.39
C ILE A 109 4.20 11.99 -30.89
#